data_AF-A0A450X0Q1-F1
#
_entry.id   AF-A0A450X0Q1-F1
#
_cell.length_a   1.000
_cell.length_b   1.000
_cell.length_c   1.000
_cell.angle_alpha   90.00
_cell.angle_beta   90.00
_cell.angle_gamma   90.00
#
_symmetry.space_group_name_H-M   'P 1'
#
loop_
_entity.id
_entity.type
_entity.pdbx_description
1 polymer ?
#
loop_
_entity_poly.entity_id
_entity_poly.type
_entity_poly.pdbx_seq_one_letter_code
_entity_poly.pdbx_strand_id
1 'polypeptide(L)' 'MQQSEAPHANQRVKPWDEIVHRLMEGLAPEKVILFGSHAWGKPTPDSDVDLLVIISHSALARYRFRPTGHK' A
#
# COMPACT_ATOMS: atom_id res chain seq x y z
N MET A 1 -12.23 -35.32 -22.45
CA MET A 1 -11.17 -35.56 -21.44
C MET A 1 -9.88 -34.99 -22.04
N GLN A 2 -9.16 -34.01 -21.51
CA GLN A 2 -9.23 -33.17 -20.32
C GLN A 2 -8.92 -31.73 -20.79
N GLN A 3 -9.58 -30.73 -20.20
CA GLN A 3 -9.20 -29.33 -20.36
C GLN A 3 -7.98 -29.08 -19.47
N SER A 4 -6.88 -28.63 -20.07
CA SER A 4 -5.71 -28.14 -19.35
C SER A 4 -6.01 -26.74 -18.80
N GLU A 5 -6.30 -26.63 -17.51
CA GLU A 5 -6.34 -25.36 -16.78
C GLU A 5 -4.93 -24.72 -16.81
N ALA A 6 -4.77 -23.69 -17.64
CA ALA A 6 -3.64 -22.77 -17.55
C ALA A 6 -3.76 -21.94 -16.25
N PRO A 7 -2.65 -21.57 -15.59
CA PRO A 7 -2.70 -21.01 -14.25
C PRO A 7 -3.42 -19.66 -14.27
N HIS A 8 -4.51 -19.61 -13.54
CA HIS A 8 -5.22 -18.40 -13.17
C HIS A 8 -4.30 -17.49 -12.34
N ALA A 9 -3.89 -16.35 -12.89
CA ALA A 9 -3.63 -15.12 -12.13
C ALA A 9 -3.34 -13.96 -13.09
N ASN A 10 -4.38 -13.30 -13.60
CA ASN A 10 -4.26 -11.89 -13.96
C ASN A 10 -4.03 -11.14 -12.65
N GLN A 11 -2.78 -11.07 -12.19
CA GLN A 11 -2.37 -10.21 -11.09
C GLN A 11 -2.59 -8.77 -11.56
N ARG A 12 -3.78 -8.23 -11.31
CA ARG A 12 -4.05 -6.80 -11.43
C ARG A 12 -3.06 -6.12 -10.49
N VAL A 13 -1.94 -5.66 -11.04
CA VAL A 13 -0.98 -4.82 -10.33
C VAL A 13 -1.79 -3.70 -9.70
N LYS A 14 -1.83 -3.72 -8.37
CA LYS A 14 -2.54 -2.69 -7.63
C LYS A 14 -1.69 -1.42 -7.75
N PRO A 15 -2.30 -0.25 -7.89
CA PRO A 15 -1.55 1.00 -8.04
C PRO A 15 -0.60 1.28 -6.86
N TRP A 16 -0.82 0.65 -5.71
CA TRP A 16 0.00 0.77 -4.50
C TRP A 16 1.19 -0.19 -4.46
N ASP A 17 1.31 -1.15 -5.39
CA ASP A 17 2.39 -2.13 -5.40
C ASP A 17 3.76 -1.46 -5.53
N GLU A 18 3.84 -0.42 -6.36
CA GLU A 18 5.06 0.39 -6.53
C GLU A 18 5.42 1.16 -5.24
N ILE A 19 4.41 1.66 -4.52
CA ILE A 19 4.61 2.36 -3.25
C ILE A 19 5.18 1.38 -2.22
N VAL A 20 4.58 0.20 -2.11
CA VAL A 20 5.05 -0.84 -1.20
C VAL A 20 6.46 -1.29 -1.58
N HIS A 21 6.75 -1.47 -2.87
CA HIS A 21 8.08 -1.85 -3.34
C HIS A 21 9.16 -0.84 -2.92
N ARG A 22 8.92 0.46 -3.13
CA ARG A 22 9.84 1.52 -2.68
C ARG A 22 10.01 1.57 -1.17
N LEU A 23 8.95 1.32 -0.40
CA LEU A 23 9.02 1.23 1.05
C LEU A 23 9.89 0.05 1.50
N MET A 24 9.80 -1.10 0.82
CA MET A 24 10.63 -2.27 1.11
C MET A 24 12.11 -1.98 0.87
N GLU A 25 12.44 -1.43 -0.30
CA GLU A 25 13.82 -1.11 -0.68
C GLU A 25 14.45 -0.03 0.21
N GLY A 26 13.69 1.00 0.59
CA GLY A 26 14.22 2.16 1.31
C GLY A 26 14.24 2.02 2.84
N LEU A 27 13.31 1.25 3.42
CA LEU A 27 13.07 1.23 4.86
C LEU A 27 13.14 -0.16 5.50
N ALA A 28 13.14 -1.24 4.71
CA ALA A 28 13.07 -2.62 5.20
C ALA A 28 12.07 -2.80 6.36
N PRO A 29 10.80 -2.44 6.16
CA PRO A 29 9.82 -2.40 7.25
C PRO A 29 9.46 -3.80 7.74
N GLU A 30 9.15 -3.88 9.03
CA GLU A 30 8.63 -5.12 9.62
C GLU A 30 7.23 -5.43 9.09
N LYS A 31 6.39 -4.39 8.93
CA LYS A 31 5.00 -4.51 8.46
C LYS A 31 4.57 -3.27 7.70
N VAL A 32 3.75 -3.49 6.68
CA VAL A 32 2.99 -2.45 5.97
C VAL A 32 1.52 -2.81 6.03
N ILE A 33 0.70 -1.91 6.53
CA ILE A 33 -0.73 -2.13 6.76
C ILE A 33 -1.50 -1.08 5.96
N LEU A 34 -2.37 -1.53 5.05
CA LEU A 34 -3.33 -0.68 4.36
C LEU A 34 -4.53 -0.42 5.27
N PHE A 35 -4.89 0.85 5.44
CA PHE A 35 -6.07 1.26 6.18
C PHE A 35 -6.88 2.30 5.38
N GLY A 36 -7.93 2.86 5.97
CA GLY A 36 -8.79 3.83 5.28
C GLY A 36 -9.77 3.20 4.29
N SER A 37 -10.31 4.02 3.39
CA SER A 37 -11.43 3.64 2.50
C SER A 37 -11.09 2.46 1.58
N HIS A 38 -9.83 2.33 1.18
CA HIS A 38 -9.33 1.21 0.37
C HIS A 38 -9.31 -0.13 1.12
N ALA A 39 -9.12 -0.12 2.44
CA ALA A 39 -9.20 -1.33 3.27
C ALA A 39 -10.65 -1.77 3.52
N TRP A 40 -11.57 -0.79 3.65
CA TRP A 40 -13.00 -1.05 3.92
C TRP A 40 -13.83 -1.35 2.66
N GLY A 41 -13.22 -1.35 1.47
CA GLY A 41 -13.89 -1.69 0.20
C GLY A 41 -14.86 -0.64 -0.31
N LYS A 42 -14.82 0.59 0.23
CA LYS A 42 -15.59 1.75 -0.26
C LYS A 42 -14.68 2.91 -0.72
N PRO A 43 -13.66 2.68 -1.56
CA PRO A 43 -12.86 3.77 -2.10
C PRO A 43 -13.68 4.58 -3.12
N THR A 44 -13.62 5.90 -3.02
CA THR A 44 -14.04 6.81 -4.09
C THR A 44 -12.91 6.95 -5.13
N PRO A 45 -13.19 7.41 -6.36
CA PRO A 45 -12.16 7.65 -7.37
C PRO A 45 -11.03 8.58 -6.89
N ASP A 46 -11.36 9.53 -6.01
CA ASP A 46 -10.42 10.49 -5.42
C ASP A 46 -9.93 10.07 -4.01
N SER A 47 -10.15 8.83 -3.60
CA SER A 47 -9.70 8.36 -2.29
C SER A 47 -8.19 8.20 -2.25
N ASP A 48 -7.55 8.96 -1.36
CA ASP A 48 -6.15 8.78 -0.96
C ASP A 48 -5.89 7.37 -0.41
N VAL A 49 -4.61 6.98 -0.39
CA VAL A 49 -4.15 5.66 0.07
C VAL A 49 -3.47 5.81 1.41
N ASP A 50 -4.07 5.23 2.43
CA ASP A 50 -3.53 5.31 3.78
C ASP A 50 -2.73 4.04 4.13
N LEU A 51 -1.42 4.21 4.37
CA LEU A 51 -0.50 3.13 4.74
C LEU A 51 0.14 3.39 6.12
N LEU A 52 0.14 2.38 6.99
CA LEU A 52 0.87 2.38 8.25
C LEU A 52 2.08 1.47 8.08
N VAL A 53 3.28 2.04 8.22
CA VAL A 53 4.55 1.34 8.05
C VAL A 53 5.22 1.22 9.41
N ILE A 54 5.50 0.00 9.84
CA ILE A 54 6.18 -0.32 11.10
C ILE A 54 7.63 -0.65 10.77
N ILE A 55 8.57 0.08 11.38
CA ILE A 55 10.02 -0.11 11.22
C ILE A 55 10.68 -0.27 12.60
N SER A 56 11.70 -1.12 12.70
CA SER A 56 12.37 -1.42 13.99
C SER A 56 13.13 -0.22 14.55
N HIS A 57 13.70 0.62 13.68
CA HIS A 57 14.48 1.78 14.07
C HIS A 57 14.28 2.94 13.08
N SER A 58 13.70 4.04 13.54
CA SER A 58 13.58 5.27 12.75
C SER A 58 14.70 6.24 13.11
N ALA A 59 15.64 6.48 12.20
CA ALA A 59 16.59 7.59 12.34
C ALA A 59 15.93 8.97 12.10
N LEU A 60 14.71 8.98 11.56
CA LEU A 60 13.95 10.20 11.31
C LEU A 60 13.31 10.71 12.60
N ALA A 61 13.69 11.92 13.01
CA ALA A 61 12.95 12.68 14.01
C ALA A 61 11.48 12.76 13.57
N ARG A 62 10.53 12.56 14.51
CA ARG A 62 9.07 12.55 14.31
C ARG A 62 8.64 13.49 13.18
N TYR A 63 8.49 12.96 11.97
CA TYR A 63 8.12 13.76 10.82
C TYR A 63 6.62 14.04 10.93
N ARG A 64 6.25 15.26 11.34
CA ARG A 64 4.84 15.67 11.39
C ARG A 64 4.43 16.09 9.97
N PHE A 65 3.99 15.13 9.17
CA PHE A 65 3.24 15.44 7.97
C PHE A 65 1.92 16.08 8.41
N ARG A 66 1.76 17.38 8.15
CA ARG A 66 0.48 18.07 8.28
C ARG A 66 -0.12 18.06 6.88
N PRO A 67 -1.11 17.21 6.58
CA PRO A 67 -1.79 17.30 5.31
C PRO A 67 -2.51 18.65 5.30
N THR A 68 -2.04 19.57 4.46
CA THR A 68 -2.84 20.74 4.09
C THR A 68 -3.98 20.20 3.24
N GLY A 69 -5.14 20.01 3.87
CA GLY A 69 -6.35 19.57 3.18
C GLY A 69 -6.64 20.49 2.00
N HIS A 70 -6.75 19.91 0.82
CA HIS A 70 -7.31 20.59 -0.34
C HIS A 70 -8.83 20.60 -0.19
N LYS A 71 -9.42 21.79 -0.35
CA LYS A 71 -10.87 22.05 -0.46
C LYS A 71 -11.31 21.87 -1.91
#